data_AF-K0ILU5-F1
#
_entry.id   AF-K0ILU5-F1
#
_cell.length_a   1.000
_cell.length_b   1.000
_cell.length_c   1.000
_cell.angle_alpha   90.00
_cell.angle_beta   90.00
_cell.angle_gamma   90.00
#
_symmetry.space_group_name_H-M   'P 1'
#
loop_
_entity.id
_entity.type
_entity.pdbx_description
1 polymer ?
#
loop_
_entity_poly.entity_id
_entity_poly.type
_entity_poly.pdbx_seq_one_letter_code
_entity_poly.pdbx_strand_id
1 'polypeptide(L)'
;MTKRTYKFRLYPTEEQVKKLEDTIETCRHLYNDSLGERRVDWDVGFYEQKQLLTLRKQDSKYLKQVHSQVLQDVILRLDKAYQAFFKKLAKYPKFKRKDKYNSFTYPQYNNGWKIKDNNKLVLSCIGSIKIKMHRIPIGTLKSCTIVRDVDQ
;
A
#
# COMPACT_ATOMS: atom_id res chain seq x y z
N MET A 1 19.08 -3.57 15.46
CA MET A 1 19.18 -2.86 14.15
C MET A 1 18.25 -1.66 14.15
N THR A 2 18.79 -0.44 14.04
CA THR A 2 17.99 0.80 14.05
C THR A 2 17.25 0.95 12.71
N LYS A 3 15.93 1.09 12.75
CA LYS A 3 15.11 1.36 11.56
C LYS A 3 14.98 2.87 11.37
N ARG A 4 15.32 3.38 10.18
CA ARG A 4 15.19 4.79 9.83
C ARG A 4 14.24 4.97 8.66
N THR A 5 13.44 6.04 8.70
CA THR A 5 12.53 6.44 7.63
C THR A 5 13.03 7.74 7.01
N TYR A 6 13.05 7.80 5.68
CA TYR A 6 13.33 9.02 4.92
C TYR A 6 12.05 9.46 4.19
N LYS A 7 11.66 10.73 4.32
CA LYS A 7 10.48 11.31 3.65
C LYS A 7 10.96 12.23 2.53
N PHE A 8 10.46 12.04 1.31
CA PHE A 8 10.79 12.88 0.15
C PHE A 8 9.50 13.31 -0.57
N ARG A 9 9.49 14.53 -1.13
CA ARG A 9 8.35 15.02 -1.94
C ARG A 9 8.44 14.43 -3.35
N LEU A 10 7.30 13.95 -3.84
CA LEU A 10 7.12 13.47 -5.21
C LEU A 10 6.70 14.63 -6.12
N TYR A 11 7.15 14.60 -7.38
CA TYR A 11 6.73 15.51 -8.44
C TYR A 11 6.17 14.69 -9.61
N PRO A 12 4.95 14.13 -9.45
CA PRO A 12 4.28 13.36 -10.49
C PRO A 12 3.72 14.24 -11.61
N THR A 13 3.54 13.66 -12.80
CA THR A 13 2.67 14.23 -13.85
C THR A 13 1.20 14.03 -13.51
N GLU A 14 0.28 14.72 -14.19
CA GLU A 14 -1.16 14.56 -13.98
C GLU A 14 -1.63 13.11 -14.15
N GLU A 15 -1.14 12.40 -15.17
CA GLU A 15 -1.43 10.99 -15.38
C GLU A 15 -0.93 10.12 -14.21
N GLN A 16 0.24 10.43 -13.66
CA GLN A 16 0.79 9.73 -12.50
C GLN A 16 -0.01 10.04 -11.23
N VAL A 17 -0.47 11.28 -11.04
CA VAL A 17 -1.37 11.64 -9.93
C VAL A 17 -2.63 10.78 -9.98
N LYS A 18 -3.26 10.68 -11.16
CA LYS A 18 -4.44 9.83 -11.34
C LYS A 18 -4.16 8.37 -10.98
N LYS A 19 -3.06 7.78 -11.46
CA LYS A 19 -2.66 6.41 -11.10
C LYS A 19 -2.41 6.23 -9.60
N LEU A 20 -1.81 7.22 -8.94
CA LEU A 20 -1.58 7.20 -7.50
C LEU A 20 -2.90 7.22 -6.72
N GLU A 21 -3.84 8.06 -7.12
CA GLU A 21 -5.17 8.15 -6.52
C GLU A 21 -5.99 6.89 -6.74
N ASP A 22 -6.03 6.39 -7.98
CA ASP A 22 -6.71 5.13 -8.33
C ASP A 22 -6.13 3.95 -7.54
N THR A 23 -4.81 3.94 -7.31
CA THR A 23 -4.14 2.93 -6.48
C THR A 23 -4.59 3.02 -5.02
N ILE A 24 -4.62 4.22 -4.43
CA ILE A 24 -5.10 4.44 -3.06
C ILE A 24 -6.54 3.95 -2.92
N GLU A 25 -7.40 4.30 -3.87
CA GLU A 25 -8.81 3.97 -3.84
C GLU A 25 -9.04 2.46 -4.01
N THR A 26 -8.32 1.83 -4.94
CA THR A 26 -8.34 0.38 -5.12
C THR A 26 -7.90 -0.34 -3.84
N CYS A 27 -6.86 0.15 -3.16
CA CYS A 27 -6.41 -0.41 -1.88
C CYS A 27 -7.43 -0.22 -0.75
N ARG A 28 -8.14 0.92 -0.73
CA ARG A 28 -9.21 1.19 0.23
C ARG A 28 -10.39 0.25 0.05
N HIS A 29 -10.82 0.03 -1.19
CA HIS A 29 -11.88 -0.93 -1.51
C HIS A 29 -11.49 -2.34 -1.11
N LEU A 30 -10.32 -2.82 -1.51
CA LEU A 30 -9.83 -4.14 -1.12
C LEU A 30 -9.80 -4.32 0.41
N TYR A 31 -9.32 -3.32 1.16
CA TYR A 31 -9.33 -3.36 2.62
C TYR A 31 -10.75 -3.52 3.18
N ASN A 32 -11.71 -2.77 2.65
CA ASN A 32 -13.09 -2.78 3.11
C ASN A 32 -13.78 -4.08 2.74
N ASP A 33 -13.64 -4.56 1.51
CA ASP A 33 -14.23 -5.82 1.05
C ASP A 33 -13.72 -6.98 1.91
N SER A 34 -12.41 -7.05 2.12
CA SER A 34 -11.80 -8.05 3.01
C SER A 34 -12.21 -7.91 4.48
N LEU A 35 -12.48 -6.70 4.97
CA LEU A 35 -13.05 -6.51 6.31
C LEU A 35 -14.50 -6.98 6.38
N GLY A 36 -15.29 -6.76 5.33
CA GLY A 36 -16.67 -7.22 5.21
C GLY A 36 -16.76 -8.73 5.25
N GLU A 37 -15.91 -9.41 4.48
CA GLU A 37 -15.81 -10.88 4.49
C GLU A 37 -15.57 -11.43 5.89
N ARG A 38 -14.53 -10.93 6.59
CA ARG A 38 -14.20 -11.37 7.97
C ARG A 38 -15.27 -11.05 9.02
N ARG A 39 -16.22 -10.16 8.71
CA ARG A 39 -17.36 -9.85 9.58
C ARG A 39 -18.51 -10.82 9.38
N VAL A 40 -18.66 -11.35 8.18
CA VAL A 40 -19.69 -12.34 7.84
C VAL A 40 -19.22 -13.73 8.24
N ASP A 41 -17.96 -14.04 7.95
CA ASP A 41 -17.34 -15.33 8.25
C ASP A 41 -16.08 -15.11 9.10
N TRP A 42 -16.13 -15.62 10.33
CA TRP A 42 -15.05 -15.46 11.30
C TRP A 42 -13.87 -16.40 11.06
N ASP A 43 -14.07 -17.45 10.26
CA ASP A 43 -13.00 -18.41 9.91
C ASP A 43 -12.11 -17.87 8.79
N VAL A 44 -12.58 -16.86 8.04
CA VAL A 44 -11.82 -16.22 6.97
C VAL A 44 -10.63 -15.44 7.55
N GLY A 45 -9.44 -15.91 7.22
CA GLY A 45 -8.18 -15.39 7.74
C GLY A 45 -7.29 -14.67 6.72
N PHE A 46 -6.11 -14.26 7.17
CA PHE A 46 -5.08 -13.67 6.32
C PHE A 46 -4.65 -14.59 5.16
N TYR A 47 -4.41 -15.87 5.44
CA TYR A 47 -3.87 -16.80 4.46
C TYR A 47 -4.84 -17.05 3.31
N GLU A 48 -6.12 -17.27 3.63
CA GLU A 48 -7.17 -17.47 2.64
C GLU A 48 -7.36 -16.23 1.75
N GLN A 49 -7.51 -15.05 2.35
CA GLN A 49 -7.65 -13.81 1.58
C GLN A 49 -6.43 -13.53 0.71
N LYS A 50 -5.23 -13.84 1.20
CA LYS A 50 -3.99 -13.70 0.42
C LYS A 50 -3.94 -14.67 -0.76
N GLN A 51 -4.44 -15.90 -0.62
CA GLN A 51 -4.54 -16.87 -1.72
C GLN A 51 -5.56 -16.42 -2.76
N LEU A 52 -6.74 -15.97 -2.31
CA LEU A 52 -7.81 -15.48 -3.17
C LEU A 52 -7.44 -14.21 -3.95
N LEU A 53 -6.48 -13.41 -3.49
CA LEU A 53 -6.01 -12.23 -4.22
C LEU A 53 -5.60 -12.54 -5.66
N THR A 54 -5.02 -13.72 -5.92
CA THR A 54 -4.60 -14.12 -7.27
C THR A 54 -5.81 -14.20 -8.19
N LEU A 55 -6.88 -14.87 -7.75
CA LEU A 55 -8.14 -15.01 -8.51
C LEU A 55 -8.83 -13.64 -8.63
N ARG A 56 -9.01 -12.92 -7.52
CA ARG A 56 -9.64 -11.58 -7.53
C ARG A 56 -8.96 -10.61 -8.50
N LYS A 57 -7.62 -10.71 -8.62
CA LYS A 57 -6.86 -9.89 -9.55
C LYS A 57 -7.09 -10.29 -11.00
N GLN A 58 -7.42 -11.54 -11.32
CA GLN A 58 -7.77 -11.96 -12.67
C GLN A 58 -9.13 -11.38 -13.11
N ASP A 59 -10.07 -11.22 -12.18
CA ASP A 59 -11.43 -10.78 -12.50
C ASP A 59 -11.63 -9.27 -12.38
N SER A 60 -10.82 -8.59 -11.55
CA SER A 60 -10.96 -7.15 -11.32
C SER A 60 -10.08 -6.29 -12.22
N LYS A 61 -10.72 -5.45 -13.05
CA LYS A 61 -10.02 -4.43 -13.85
C LYS A 61 -9.18 -3.47 -13.02
N TYR A 62 -9.58 -3.19 -11.78
CA TYR A 62 -8.87 -2.25 -10.89
C TYR A 62 -7.67 -2.91 -10.21
N LEU A 63 -7.81 -4.13 -9.69
CA LEU A 63 -6.70 -4.85 -9.04
C LEU A 63 -5.57 -5.17 -10.01
N LYS A 64 -5.86 -5.36 -11.31
CA LYS A 64 -4.84 -5.51 -12.36
C LYS A 64 -3.88 -4.32 -12.45
N GLN A 65 -4.38 -3.11 -12.16
CA GLN A 65 -3.59 -1.87 -12.22
C GLN A 65 -2.69 -1.66 -11.00
N VAL A 66 -2.75 -2.54 -9.99
CA VAL A 66 -1.97 -2.40 -8.76
C VAL A 66 -0.96 -3.55 -8.63
N HIS A 67 0.26 -3.22 -8.23
CA HIS A 67 1.30 -4.21 -8.00
C HIS A 67 0.88 -5.25 -6.95
N SER A 68 1.18 -6.54 -7.19
CA SER A 68 0.69 -7.64 -6.35
C SER A 68 1.13 -7.52 -4.89
N GLN A 69 2.38 -7.10 -4.62
CA GLN A 69 2.84 -6.92 -3.24
C GLN A 69 2.13 -5.77 -2.51
N VAL A 70 1.66 -4.76 -3.24
CA VAL A 70 0.88 -3.67 -2.64
C VAL A 70 -0.47 -4.21 -2.18
N LEU A 71 -1.15 -5.01 -3.01
CA LEU A 71 -2.41 -5.67 -2.63
C LEU A 71 -2.22 -6.62 -1.45
N GLN A 72 -1.12 -7.38 -1.41
CA GLN A 72 -0.80 -8.24 -0.26
C GLN A 72 -0.52 -7.43 1.02
N ASP A 73 0.11 -6.25 0.92
CA ASP A 73 0.28 -5.34 2.07
C ASP A 73 -1.07 -4.85 2.61
N VAL A 74 -2.08 -4.65 1.76
CA VAL A 74 -3.44 -4.28 2.22
C VAL A 74 -4.04 -5.35 3.13
N ILE A 75 -3.98 -6.62 2.70
CA ILE A 75 -4.50 -7.75 3.50
C ILE A 75 -3.70 -7.90 4.80
N LEU A 76 -2.38 -7.72 4.74
CA LEU A 76 -1.52 -7.73 5.94
C LEU A 76 -1.85 -6.57 6.90
N ARG A 77 -2.19 -5.40 6.37
CA ARG A 77 -2.59 -4.23 7.16
C ARG A 77 -3.89 -4.49 7.91
N LEU A 78 -4.87 -5.13 7.27
CA LEU A 78 -6.10 -5.57 7.92
C LEU A 78 -5.79 -6.59 9.02
N ASP A 79 -4.94 -7.57 8.71
CA ASP A 79 -4.59 -8.61 9.67
C ASP A 79 -3.92 -8.04 10.93
N LYS A 80 -2.95 -7.14 10.77
CA LYS A 80 -2.32 -6.42 11.89
C LYS A 80 -3.34 -5.66 12.74
N ALA A 81 -4.38 -5.09 12.13
CA ALA A 81 -5.44 -4.39 12.86
C ALA A 81 -6.26 -5.38 13.72
N TYR A 82 -6.59 -6.57 13.18
CA TYR A 82 -7.22 -7.64 13.95
C TYR A 82 -6.32 -8.15 15.07
N GLN A 83 -5.03 -8.41 14.80
CA GLN A 83 -4.07 -8.84 15.83
C GLN A 83 -3.97 -7.82 16.97
N ALA A 84 -3.92 -6.52 16.65
CA ALA A 84 -3.91 -5.46 17.67
C ALA A 84 -5.21 -5.42 18.48
N PHE A 85 -6.36 -5.65 17.84
CA PHE A 85 -7.65 -5.77 18.52
C PHE A 85 -7.69 -6.95 19.49
N PHE A 86 -7.28 -8.15 19.07
CA PHE A 86 -7.25 -9.34 19.94
C PHE A 86 -6.27 -9.19 21.10
N LYS A 87 -5.16 -8.47 20.90
CA LYS A 87 -4.22 -8.10 21.98
C LYS A 87 -4.73 -6.99 22.90
N LYS A 88 -5.96 -6.48 22.68
CA LYS A 88 -6.57 -5.35 23.40
C LYS A 88 -5.76 -4.04 23.31
N LEU A 89 -4.94 -3.89 22.28
CA LEU A 89 -4.13 -2.69 22.02
C LEU A 89 -4.85 -1.69 21.11
N ALA A 90 -5.90 -2.13 20.41
CA ALA A 90 -6.69 -1.30 19.51
C ALA A 90 -8.17 -1.70 19.55
N LYS A 91 -9.03 -0.81 19.03
CA LYS A 91 -10.46 -1.12 18.81
C LYS A 91 -10.63 -2.00 17.57
N TYR A 92 -11.79 -2.66 17.47
CA TYR A 92 -12.15 -3.49 16.33
C TYR A 92 -11.96 -2.75 14.99
N PRO A 93 -11.41 -3.40 13.94
CA PRO A 93 -11.21 -2.77 12.64
C PRO A 93 -12.49 -2.20 12.04
N LYS A 94 -12.39 -0.96 11.54
CA LYS A 94 -13.51 -0.23 10.91
C LYS A 94 -13.28 -0.07 9.40
N PHE A 95 -14.38 -0.02 8.66
CA PHE A 95 -14.38 0.39 7.26
C PHE A 95 -13.72 1.76 7.11
N LYS A 96 -12.95 1.91 6.03
CA LYS A 96 -12.15 3.08 5.72
C LYS A 96 -12.89 3.97 4.74
N ARG A 97 -13.19 5.19 5.18
CA ARG A 97 -13.65 6.29 4.35
C ARG A 97 -12.51 6.81 3.46
N LYS A 98 -12.83 7.53 2.40
CA LYS A 98 -11.87 8.06 1.39
C LYS A 98 -10.76 8.92 2.02
N ASP A 99 -11.07 9.66 3.08
CA ASP A 99 -10.12 10.51 3.82
C ASP A 99 -9.27 9.71 4.83
N LYS A 100 -9.69 8.49 5.20
CA LYS A 100 -9.02 7.66 6.23
C LYS A 100 -8.12 6.57 5.64
N TYR A 101 -8.01 6.47 4.32
CA TYR A 101 -7.06 5.60 3.64
C TYR A 101 -6.24 6.44 2.66
N ASN A 102 -5.03 6.81 3.05
CA ASN A 102 -4.22 7.80 2.35
C ASN A 102 -2.85 7.26 1.91
N SER A 103 -2.61 5.96 2.06
CA SER A 103 -1.29 5.41 1.77
C SER A 103 -1.31 3.95 1.36
N PHE A 104 -0.32 3.57 0.57
CA PHE A 104 -0.04 2.20 0.16
C PHE A 104 1.47 1.94 0.19
N THR A 105 1.86 0.69 0.37
CA THR A 105 3.26 0.33 0.61
C THR A 105 3.72 -0.75 -0.36
N TYR A 106 4.90 -0.55 -0.95
CA TYR A 106 5.70 -1.60 -1.55
C TYR A 106 6.63 -2.17 -0.48
N PRO A 107 6.44 -3.42 -0.04
CA PRO A 107 7.11 -3.97 1.14
C PRO A 107 8.56 -4.39 0.91
N GLN A 108 9.00 -4.60 -0.35
CA GLN A 108 10.31 -5.16 -0.66
C GLN A 108 11.04 -4.35 -1.74
N TYR A 109 12.28 -3.95 -1.45
CA TYR A 109 13.15 -3.25 -2.42
C TYR A 109 13.45 -4.12 -3.65
N ASN A 110 13.58 -3.47 -4.82
CA ASN A 110 13.71 -4.12 -6.14
C ASN A 110 12.54 -5.03 -6.55
N ASN A 111 11.44 -5.04 -5.79
CA ASN A 111 10.21 -5.73 -6.16
C ASN A 111 9.04 -4.74 -6.21
N GLY A 112 8.80 -4.19 -7.40
CA GLY A 112 7.77 -3.17 -7.60
C GLY A 112 8.21 -1.74 -7.34
N TRP A 113 9.39 -1.50 -6.75
CA TRP A 113 9.93 -0.16 -6.60
C TRP A 113 11.46 -0.12 -6.51
N LYS A 114 12.05 0.99 -6.94
CA LYS A 114 13.48 1.31 -6.75
C LYS A 114 13.76 2.81 -6.96
N ILE A 115 14.88 3.28 -6.45
CA ILE A 115 15.41 4.63 -6.71
C ILE A 115 16.49 4.51 -7.79
N LYS A 116 16.45 5.38 -8.81
CA LYS A 116 17.49 5.51 -9.84
C LYS A 116 18.38 6.72 -9.56
N ASP A 117 19.60 6.70 -10.07
CA ASP A 117 20.65 7.71 -9.82
C ASP A 117 20.27 9.15 -10.16
N ASN A 118 19.32 9.35 -11.09
CA ASN A 118 18.82 10.68 -11.46
C ASN A 118 17.65 11.17 -10.57
N ASN A 119 17.66 10.87 -9.27
CA ASN A 119 16.60 11.25 -8.31
C ASN A 119 15.19 10.90 -8.80
N LYS A 120 15.02 9.69 -9.35
CA LYS A 120 13.72 9.19 -9.81
C LYS A 120 13.33 7.96 -9.02
N LEU A 121 12.11 7.97 -8.49
CA LEU A 121 11.46 6.81 -7.90
C LEU A 121 10.69 6.07 -9.00
N VAL A 122 11.08 4.83 -9.27
CA VAL A 122 10.36 3.97 -10.20
C VAL A 122 9.42 3.09 -9.40
N LEU A 123 8.13 3.13 -9.75
CA LEU A 123 7.07 2.34 -9.14
C LEU A 123 6.38 1.50 -10.23
N SER A 124 6.24 0.20 -10.00
CA SER A 124 5.47 -0.67 -10.88
C SER A 124 4.02 -0.22 -10.96
N CYS A 125 3.46 -0.28 -12.17
CA CYS A 125 2.11 0.18 -12.54
C CYS A 125 1.89 1.70 -12.54
N ILE A 126 2.81 2.52 -11.99
CA ILE A 126 2.69 3.98 -11.97
C ILE A 126 3.72 4.64 -12.90
N GLY A 127 4.96 4.14 -12.91
CA GLY A 127 6.05 4.66 -13.74
C GLY A 127 7.16 5.35 -12.94
N SER A 128 7.90 6.22 -13.61
CA SER A 128 9.06 6.93 -13.06
C SER A 128 8.69 8.34 -12.63
N ILE A 129 8.79 8.62 -11.32
CA ILE A 129 8.39 9.88 -10.71
C ILE A 129 9.64 10.62 -10.22
N LYS A 130 9.75 11.92 -10.49
CA LYS A 130 10.84 12.74 -9.95
C LYS A 130 10.65 12.92 -8.44
N ILE A 131 11.73 12.77 -7.68
CA ILE A 131 11.72 12.94 -6.22
C ILE A 131 12.74 14.01 -5.81
N LYS A 132 12.38 14.85 -4.84
CA LYS A 132 13.32 15.82 -4.23
C LYS A 132 14.05 15.17 -3.07
N MET A 133 15.17 14.52 -3.39
CA MET A 133 16.08 13.94 -2.41
C MET A 133 16.97 15.02 -1.80
N HIS A 134 16.71 15.37 -0.55
CA HIS A 134 17.56 16.28 0.24
C HIS A 134 18.54 15.52 1.15
N ARG A 135 18.45 14.17 1.18
CA ARG A 135 19.32 13.25 1.92
C ARG A 135 19.48 11.97 1.12
N ILE A 136 20.67 11.38 1.15
CA ILE A 136 20.93 10.06 0.55
C ILE A 136 20.58 8.99 1.61
N PRO A 137 19.70 8.02 1.32
CA PRO A 137 19.41 6.93 2.24
C PRO A 137 20.66 6.08 2.50
N ILE A 138 21.06 6.00 3.77
CA ILE A 138 22.16 5.15 4.22
C ILE A 138 21.60 3.80 4.66
N GLY A 139 22.21 2.71 4.18
CA GLY A 139 21.87 1.33 4.51
C GLY A 139 20.92 0.65 3.52
N THR A 140 20.46 -0.55 3.87
CA THR A 140 19.58 -1.34 2.99
C THR A 140 18.17 -0.77 2.95
N LEU A 141 17.73 -0.37 1.76
CA LEU A 141 16.35 0.00 1.50
C LEU A 141 15.43 -1.23 1.67
N LYS A 142 14.35 -1.08 2.44
CA LYS A 142 13.44 -2.19 2.76
C LYS A 142 12.09 -2.04 2.08
N SER A 143 11.37 -0.97 2.41
CA SER A 143 10.02 -0.71 1.93
C SER A 143 9.86 0.75 1.50
N CYS A 144 8.93 1.00 0.59
CA CYS A 144 8.53 2.33 0.16
C CYS A 144 7.04 2.52 0.39
N THR A 145 6.68 3.53 1.17
CA THR A 145 5.28 3.89 1.43
C THR A 145 4.99 5.22 0.73
N ILE A 146 3.97 5.23 -0.12
CA ILE A 146 3.46 6.43 -0.76
C ILE A 146 2.30 6.94 0.10
N VAL A 147 2.34 8.23 0.45
CA VAL A 147 1.33 8.87 1.30
C VAL A 147 0.78 10.09 0.57
N ARG A 148 -0.55 10.17 0.47
CA ARG A 148 -1.26 11.39 0.11
C ARG A 148 -1.28 12.31 1.32
N ASP A 149 -0.46 13.34 1.25
CA ASP A 149 -0.39 14.43 2.23
C ASP A 149 -1.35 15.53 1.77
N VAL A 150 -2.28 15.96 2.62
CA VAL A 150 -3.30 16.99 2.28
C VAL A 150 -2.81 18.38 2.69
N ASP A 151 -1.72 18.45 3.46
CA ASP A 151 -1.20 19.67 4.09
C ASP A 151 0.03 20.26 3.35
N GLN A 152 0.16 20.07 2.03
CA GLN A 152 1.36 20.43 1.24
C GLN A 152 1.15 21.11 -0.11
#